data_AF-A0A7U9NAN3-F1
#
_entry.id   AF-A0A7U9NAN3-F1
#
_cell.length_a   1.000
_cell.length_b   1.000
_cell.length_c   1.000
_cell.angle_alpha   90.00
_cell.angle_beta   90.00
_cell.angle_gamma   90.00
#
_symmetry.space_group_name_H-M   'P 1'
#
loop_
_entity.id
_entity.type
_entity.pdbx_description
1 polymer ?
#
loop_
_entity_poly.entity_id
_entity_poly.type
_entity_poly.pdbx_seq_one_letter_code
_entity_poly.pdbx_strand_id
1 'polypeptide(L)'
;MDIMTTEQVGRLWGVAFRRVSELCWDGRIKGASKIGTSWVMPADAQKPGDARVTNGKWIGYERKHAFIFDFSDPTTWITCQNADDFRQQFQFLRAYHGCRPLRISDYTENGLQILNKKRLFRLTHELLGKYVEEKELNNIIETRWDRYPAKGIYFALDKNELLNQCGHYMIYGSEFVCGIAAQCFCQPKLKQRGIPTIISANVPTALISDFTIQELVDKVQTHFYGAKTVDFGFRITQNLSAKHIVKIEHPHKIADPLNGYLSYYYSEENKSND
;
A
#
# COMPACT_ATOMS: atom_id res chain seq x y z
N MET A 1 45.51 -6.22 24.44
CA MET A 1 44.07 -6.47 24.64
C MET A 1 43.66 -7.38 23.51
N ASP A 2 43.29 -8.61 23.82
CA ASP A 2 42.96 -9.60 22.79
C ASP A 2 41.61 -9.27 22.17
N ILE A 3 41.55 -9.31 20.85
CA ILE A 3 40.34 -9.01 20.06
C ILE A 3 39.95 -10.23 19.23
N MET A 4 38.64 -10.45 19.10
CA MET A 4 38.07 -11.54 18.32
C MET A 4 37.16 -10.99 17.23
N THR A 5 37.09 -11.70 16.11
CA THR A 5 36.14 -11.41 15.02
C THR A 5 34.75 -11.96 15.33
N THR A 6 33.73 -11.48 14.62
CA THR A 6 32.36 -12.01 14.71
C THR A 6 32.26 -13.50 14.40
N GLU A 7 33.14 -14.05 13.57
CA GLU A 7 33.19 -15.48 13.28
C GLU A 7 33.68 -16.30 14.49
N GLN A 8 34.76 -15.85 15.12
CA GLN A 8 35.32 -16.51 16.29
C GLN A 8 34.33 -16.45 17.48
N VAL A 9 33.69 -15.30 17.66
CA VAL A 9 32.67 -15.08 18.68
C VAL A 9 31.39 -15.88 18.37
N GLY A 10 31.00 -15.98 17.10
CA GLY A 10 29.86 -16.79 16.68
C GLY A 10 30.05 -18.26 17.02
N ARG A 11 31.25 -18.80 16.78
CA ARG A 11 31.63 -20.17 17.19
C ARG A 11 31.61 -20.33 18.71
N LEU A 12 32.18 -19.38 19.46
CA LEU A 12 32.21 -19.41 20.92
C LEU A 12 30.80 -19.39 21.52
N TRP A 13 29.89 -18.59 20.96
CA TRP A 13 28.53 -18.38 21.49
C TRP A 13 27.47 -19.32 20.89
N GLY A 14 27.86 -20.19 19.95
CA GLY A 14 26.95 -21.08 19.24
C GLY A 14 25.88 -20.35 18.43
N VAL A 15 26.22 -19.22 17.80
CA VAL A 15 25.30 -18.41 16.98
C VAL A 15 25.93 -18.07 15.63
N ALA A 16 25.10 -17.82 14.62
CA ALA A 16 25.57 -17.40 13.31
C ALA A 16 26.36 -16.08 13.41
N PHE A 17 27.45 -15.93 12.65
CA PHE A 17 28.29 -14.72 12.63
C PHE A 17 27.46 -13.45 12.40
N ARG A 18 26.42 -13.51 11.55
CA ARG A 18 25.51 -12.41 11.26
C ARG A 18 24.80 -11.92 12.53
N ARG A 19 24.40 -12.84 13.41
CA ARG A 19 23.78 -12.51 14.69
C ARG A 19 24.73 -11.74 15.59
N VAL A 20 26.02 -12.06 15.57
CA VAL A 20 27.03 -11.29 16.31
C VAL A 20 27.22 -9.90 15.70
N SER A 21 27.26 -9.79 14.37
CA SER A 21 27.34 -8.50 13.67
C SER A 21 26.16 -7.58 13.99
N GLU A 22 24.94 -8.12 14.07
CA GLU A 22 23.75 -7.38 14.51
C GLU A 22 23.91 -6.86 15.95
N LEU A 23 24.38 -7.69 16.88
CA LEU A 23 24.61 -7.27 18.26
C LEU A 23 25.68 -6.17 18.37
N CYS A 24 26.72 -6.20 17.53
CA CYS A 24 27.70 -5.13 17.45
C CYS A 24 27.09 -3.83 16.90
N TRP A 25 26.30 -3.93 15.83
CA TRP A 25 25.61 -2.80 15.21
C TRP A 25 24.62 -2.14 16.18
N ASP A 26 23.86 -2.95 16.92
CA ASP A 26 22.89 -2.52 17.92
C ASP A 26 23.56 -1.99 19.21
N GLY A 27 24.89 -1.92 19.26
CA GLY A 27 25.64 -1.42 20.41
C GLY A 27 25.56 -2.31 21.66
N ARG A 28 25.12 -3.56 21.51
CA ARG A 28 24.89 -4.50 22.63
C ARG A 28 26.16 -5.18 23.13
N ILE A 29 27.24 -5.11 22.35
CA ILE A 29 28.56 -5.64 22.72
C ILE A 29 29.49 -4.47 23.01
N LYS A 30 29.80 -4.27 24.29
CA LYS A 30 30.68 -3.19 24.74
C LYS A 30 32.09 -3.39 24.18
N GLY A 31 32.68 -2.34 23.61
CA GLY A 31 34.01 -2.39 23.02
C GLY A 31 34.07 -2.97 21.61
N ALA A 32 32.92 -3.34 21.02
CA ALA A 32 32.88 -3.71 19.61
C ALA A 32 33.23 -2.51 18.72
N SER A 33 34.12 -2.73 17.76
CA SER A 33 34.53 -1.74 16.77
C SER A 33 34.66 -2.37 15.39
N LYS A 34 34.60 -1.54 14.34
CA LYS A 34 34.70 -2.02 12.97
C LYS A 34 36.08 -1.71 12.41
N ILE A 35 36.77 -2.75 11.95
CA ILE A 35 38.07 -2.65 11.28
C ILE A 35 37.89 -3.16 9.84
N GLY A 36 37.99 -2.25 8.86
CA GLY A 36 37.65 -2.55 7.47
C GLY A 36 36.19 -2.97 7.32
N THR A 37 35.97 -4.17 6.78
CA THR A 37 34.63 -4.75 6.60
C THR A 37 34.16 -5.59 7.78
N SER A 38 35.05 -5.90 8.74
CA SER A 38 34.77 -6.83 9.83
C SER A 38 34.57 -6.13 11.17
N TRP A 39 33.66 -6.67 11.97
CA TRP A 39 33.51 -6.30 13.37
C TRP A 39 34.49 -7.09 14.23
N VAL A 40 35.14 -6.40 15.15
CA VAL A 40 35.99 -6.97 16.20
C VAL A 40 35.49 -6.54 17.57
N MET A 41 35.72 -7.36 18.57
CA MET A 41 35.36 -7.05 19.97
C MET A 41 36.37 -7.67 20.93
N PRO A 42 36.44 -7.21 22.19
CA PRO A 42 37.29 -7.81 23.20
C PRO A 42 37.02 -9.31 23.35
N ALA A 43 38.07 -10.12 23.54
CA ALA A 43 37.94 -11.57 23.69
C ALA A 43 37.15 -11.99 24.94
N ASP A 44 37.08 -11.12 25.95
CA ASP A 44 36.30 -11.27 27.18
C ASP A 44 34.87 -10.74 27.06
N ALA A 45 34.42 -10.32 25.86
CA ALA A 45 33.06 -9.88 25.63
C ALA A 45 32.04 -10.98 26.00
N GLN A 46 31.09 -10.63 26.86
CA GLN A 46 30.02 -11.55 27.26
C GLN A 46 28.86 -11.49 26.26
N LYS A 47 28.27 -12.66 25.96
CA LYS A 47 27.06 -12.77 25.14
C LYS A 47 25.93 -12.00 25.82
N PRO A 48 25.36 -10.95 25.20
CA PRO A 48 24.25 -10.23 25.78
C PRO A 48 23.05 -11.16 25.97
N GLY A 49 22.31 -10.98 27.08
CA GLY A 49 21.07 -11.71 27.32
C GLY A 49 20.08 -11.56 26.15
N ASP A 50 19.21 -12.55 25.95
CA ASP A 50 18.19 -12.44 24.92
C ASP A 50 17.20 -11.32 25.29
N ALA A 51 17.17 -10.25 24.50
CA ALA A 51 16.25 -9.13 24.70
C ALA A 51 14.88 -9.36 24.05
N ARG A 52 14.67 -10.54 23.44
CA ARG A 52 13.34 -10.92 22.94
C ARG A 52 12.40 -11.06 24.14
N VAL A 53 11.44 -10.15 24.23
CA VAL A 53 10.34 -10.23 25.20
C VAL A 53 9.54 -11.49 24.88
N THR A 54 9.67 -12.51 25.73
CA THR A 54 8.89 -13.75 25.67
C THR A 54 8.03 -13.82 26.93
N ASN A 55 6.86 -13.17 26.89
CA ASN A 55 5.91 -13.11 28.01
C ASN A 55 5.21 -14.44 28.33
N GLY A 56 5.89 -15.60 28.19
CA GLY A 56 5.39 -16.93 28.58
C GLY A 56 4.20 -17.46 27.79
N LYS A 57 3.44 -16.61 27.10
CA LYS A 57 2.60 -17.00 25.99
C LYS A 57 3.51 -17.17 24.79
N TRP A 58 3.73 -18.40 24.36
CA TRP A 58 3.89 -18.65 22.94
C TRP A 58 2.62 -18.15 22.27
N ILE A 59 2.61 -16.86 21.91
CA ILE A 59 1.83 -16.42 20.78
C ILE A 59 2.60 -17.04 19.63
N GLY A 60 2.22 -18.26 19.23
CA GLY A 60 2.40 -18.60 17.83
C GLY A 60 1.85 -17.39 17.10
N TYR A 61 2.73 -16.58 16.52
CA TYR A 61 2.28 -15.56 15.60
C TYR A 61 1.64 -16.42 14.52
N GLU A 62 0.34 -16.66 14.59
CA GLU A 62 -0.48 -16.70 13.40
C GLU A 62 -0.22 -15.34 12.76
N ARG A 63 0.91 -15.23 12.03
CA ARG A 63 1.04 -14.23 11.01
C ARG A 63 -0.15 -14.56 10.14
N LYS A 64 -1.16 -13.71 10.22
CA LYS A 64 -2.11 -13.53 9.16
C LYS A 64 -1.27 -13.14 7.93
N HIS A 65 -0.74 -14.15 7.22
CA HIS A 65 0.36 -14.03 6.27
C HIS A 65 -0.16 -13.21 5.09
N ALA A 66 0.18 -11.93 5.09
CA ALA A 66 -0.05 -11.08 3.94
C ALA A 66 1.11 -11.28 2.97
N PHE A 67 0.81 -11.61 1.71
CA PHE A 67 1.78 -11.44 0.65
C PHE A 67 2.03 -9.95 0.45
N ILE A 68 3.30 -9.54 0.48
CA ILE A 68 3.72 -8.15 0.26
C ILE A 68 4.69 -8.18 -0.89
N PHE A 69 4.33 -7.55 -2.00
CA PHE A 69 5.21 -7.40 -3.13
C PHE A 69 6.12 -6.19 -2.95
N ASP A 70 7.43 -6.38 -3.11
CA ASP A 70 8.42 -5.31 -3.23
C ASP A 70 9.29 -5.58 -4.46
N PHE A 71 9.15 -4.70 -5.46
CA PHE A 71 9.94 -4.80 -6.70
C PHE A 71 11.45 -4.73 -6.44
N SER A 72 11.87 -4.01 -5.40
CA SER A 72 13.29 -3.81 -5.05
C SER A 72 13.90 -4.96 -4.26
N ASP A 73 13.06 -5.85 -3.72
CA ASP A 73 13.49 -7.01 -2.94
C ASP A 73 12.99 -8.31 -3.59
N PRO A 74 13.83 -9.00 -4.38
CA PRO A 74 13.51 -10.27 -5.01
C PRO A 74 13.07 -11.38 -4.05
N THR A 75 13.41 -11.27 -2.76
CA THR A 75 12.98 -12.25 -1.75
C THR A 75 11.49 -12.16 -1.42
N THR A 76 10.83 -11.08 -1.85
CA THR A 76 9.38 -10.86 -1.69
C THR A 76 8.56 -11.34 -2.87
N TRP A 77 9.19 -11.94 -3.89
CA TRP A 77 8.49 -12.39 -5.08
C TRP A 77 7.77 -13.73 -4.85
N ILE A 78 6.77 -14.00 -5.69
CA ILE A 78 5.92 -15.17 -5.57
C ILE A 78 6.71 -16.43 -5.94
N THR A 79 6.77 -17.38 -5.00
CA THR A 79 7.26 -18.75 -5.24
C THR A 79 6.11 -19.73 -5.48
N CYS A 80 4.86 -19.29 -5.28
CA CYS A 80 3.68 -20.12 -5.45
C CYS A 80 3.51 -20.55 -6.90
N GLN A 81 3.02 -21.76 -7.14
CA GLN A 81 2.85 -22.31 -8.49
C GLN A 81 1.49 -21.96 -9.13
N ASN A 82 0.47 -21.71 -8.31
CA ASN A 82 -0.89 -21.41 -8.75
C ASN A 82 -1.67 -20.71 -7.63
N ALA A 83 -2.93 -20.37 -7.93
CA ALA A 83 -3.80 -19.69 -6.98
C ALA A 83 -4.08 -20.48 -5.68
N ASP A 84 -4.20 -21.80 -5.75
CA ASP A 84 -4.46 -22.63 -4.56
C ASP A 84 -3.26 -22.62 -3.61
N ASP A 85 -2.06 -22.80 -4.16
CA ASP A 85 -0.80 -22.71 -3.41
C ASP A 85 -0.65 -21.32 -2.76
N PHE A 86 -0.97 -20.26 -3.51
CA PHE A 86 -0.97 -18.90 -2.96
C PHE A 86 -1.93 -18.75 -1.77
N ARG A 87 -3.14 -19.29 -1.84
CA ARG A 87 -4.14 -19.21 -0.77
C ARG A 87 -3.80 -20.07 0.45
N GLN A 88 -3.09 -21.17 0.26
CA GLN A 88 -2.59 -21.99 1.37
C GLN A 88 -1.51 -21.25 2.17
N GLN A 89 -0.71 -20.41 1.50
CA GLN A 89 0.38 -19.66 2.11
C GLN A 89 -0.05 -18.29 2.65
N PHE A 90 -0.98 -17.61 1.97
CA PHE A 90 -1.33 -16.22 2.23
C PHE A 90 -2.83 -16.01 2.44
N GLN A 91 -3.18 -15.51 3.64
CA GLN A 91 -4.55 -15.10 3.95
C GLN A 91 -4.90 -13.73 3.36
N PHE A 92 -3.88 -12.89 3.14
CA PHE A 92 -4.06 -11.53 2.64
C PHE A 92 -3.11 -11.23 1.48
N LEU A 93 -3.54 -10.32 0.61
CA LEU A 93 -2.69 -9.62 -0.34
C LEU A 93 -2.55 -8.17 0.13
N ARG A 94 -1.33 -7.71 0.39
CA ARG A 94 -1.08 -6.28 0.62
C ARG A 94 -1.18 -5.54 -0.71
N ALA A 95 -2.10 -4.59 -0.76
CA ALA A 95 -2.33 -3.78 -1.95
C ALA A 95 -2.65 -2.33 -1.59
N TYR A 96 -2.68 -1.45 -2.60
CA TYR A 96 -2.75 -0.01 -2.43
C TYR A 96 -3.96 0.57 -3.14
N HIS A 97 -4.74 1.40 -2.45
CA HIS A 97 -5.88 2.12 -3.00
C HIS A 97 -5.58 3.62 -3.07
N GLY A 98 -5.62 4.20 -4.26
CA GLY A 98 -5.52 5.65 -4.45
C GLY A 98 -6.90 6.30 -4.32
N CYS A 99 -7.00 7.36 -3.52
CA CYS A 99 -8.24 8.10 -3.33
C CYS A 99 -7.99 9.57 -2.93
N ARG A 100 -9.06 10.36 -2.93
CA ARG A 100 -9.06 11.76 -2.50
C ARG A 100 -10.17 12.02 -1.46
N PRO A 101 -10.04 11.49 -0.23
CA PRO A 101 -11.01 11.71 0.85
C PRO A 101 -11.26 13.19 1.13
N LEU A 102 -12.52 13.54 1.36
CA LEU A 102 -12.87 14.80 2.05
C LEU A 102 -12.52 14.72 3.54
N ARG A 103 -12.66 13.53 4.12
CA ARG A 103 -12.35 13.23 5.53
C ARG A 103 -11.67 11.87 5.64
N ILE A 104 -10.58 11.79 6.40
CA ILE A 104 -9.87 10.52 6.63
C ILE A 104 -10.71 9.58 7.51
N SER A 105 -11.51 10.14 8.43
CA SER A 105 -12.40 9.40 9.32
C SER A 105 -13.36 8.47 8.57
N ASP A 106 -13.82 8.87 7.38
CA ASP A 106 -14.71 8.06 6.55
C ASP A 106 -14.12 6.66 6.27
N TYR A 107 -12.80 6.56 6.13
CA TYR A 107 -12.09 5.32 5.88
C TYR A 107 -11.69 4.59 7.18
N THR A 108 -11.20 5.32 8.19
CA THR A 108 -10.77 4.70 9.46
C THR A 108 -11.93 4.14 10.26
N GLU A 109 -13.14 4.68 10.09
CA GLU A 109 -14.35 4.21 10.78
C GLU A 109 -15.10 3.15 9.94
N ASN A 110 -15.29 3.40 8.65
CA ASN A 110 -16.18 2.59 7.81
C ASN A 110 -15.46 1.62 6.86
N GLY A 111 -14.13 1.73 6.74
CA GLY A 111 -13.34 1.01 5.76
C GLY A 111 -13.56 1.52 4.33
N LEU A 112 -13.16 0.71 3.35
CA LEU A 112 -13.41 1.02 1.95
C LEU A 112 -14.76 0.45 1.57
N GLN A 113 -15.64 1.34 1.11
CA GLN A 113 -17.02 0.99 0.81
C GLN A 113 -17.30 1.14 -0.68
N ILE A 114 -17.98 0.16 -1.27
CA ILE A 114 -18.44 0.19 -2.65
C ILE A 114 -19.36 1.39 -2.87
N LEU A 115 -19.16 2.03 -4.00
CA LEU A 115 -20.00 3.13 -4.41
C LEU A 115 -21.39 2.61 -4.81
N ASN A 116 -22.42 3.25 -4.28
CA ASN A 116 -23.81 3.10 -4.74
C ASN A 116 -24.33 4.46 -5.23
N LYS A 117 -25.44 4.48 -5.99
CA LYS A 117 -26.01 5.73 -6.53
C LYS A 117 -26.14 6.83 -5.49
N LYS A 118 -26.69 6.51 -4.31
CA LYS A 118 -26.89 7.46 -3.21
C LYS A 118 -25.57 8.04 -2.67
N ARG A 119 -24.54 7.20 -2.53
CA ARG A 119 -23.19 7.65 -2.10
C ARG A 119 -22.52 8.49 -3.19
N LEU A 120 -22.62 8.08 -4.45
CA LEU A 120 -22.10 8.84 -5.59
C LEU A 120 -22.75 10.23 -5.66
N PHE A 121 -24.08 10.29 -5.58
CA PHE A 121 -24.79 11.56 -5.58
C PHE A 121 -24.36 12.48 -4.44
N ARG A 122 -24.33 11.97 -3.20
CA ARG A 122 -23.89 12.78 -2.04
C ARG A 122 -22.46 13.29 -2.20
N LEU A 123 -21.52 12.42 -2.61
CA LEU A 123 -20.12 12.79 -2.80
C LEU A 123 -19.96 13.83 -3.91
N THR A 124 -20.60 13.60 -5.08
CA THR A 124 -20.52 14.51 -6.22
C THR A 124 -21.19 15.84 -5.90
N HIS A 125 -22.36 15.83 -5.25
CA HIS A 125 -23.04 17.05 -4.82
C HIS A 125 -22.21 17.84 -3.81
N GLU A 126 -21.59 17.17 -2.85
CA GLU A 126 -20.68 17.84 -1.92
C GLU A 126 -19.53 18.50 -2.68
N LEU A 127 -18.88 17.79 -3.60
CA LEU A 127 -17.75 18.31 -4.36
C LEU A 127 -18.11 19.41 -5.37
N LEU A 128 -19.27 19.31 -6.03
CA LEU A 128 -19.58 20.07 -7.25
C LEU A 128 -20.89 20.87 -7.19
N GLY A 129 -21.68 20.78 -6.11
CA GLY A 129 -22.99 21.43 -6.00
C GLY A 129 -22.95 22.96 -6.08
N LYS A 130 -21.80 23.58 -5.82
CA LYS A 130 -21.57 25.03 -6.06
C LYS A 130 -21.45 25.38 -7.55
N TYR A 131 -21.23 24.39 -8.42
CA TYR A 131 -20.94 24.58 -9.85
C TYR A 131 -21.97 23.90 -10.78
N VAL A 132 -22.73 22.93 -10.28
CA VAL A 132 -23.67 22.13 -11.06
C VAL A 132 -24.97 22.00 -10.28
N GLU A 133 -26.10 22.26 -10.94
CA GLU A 133 -27.41 22.13 -10.32
C GLU A 133 -27.70 20.68 -9.91
N GLU A 134 -28.37 20.51 -8.78
CA GLU A 134 -28.71 19.21 -8.21
C GLU A 134 -29.49 18.32 -9.21
N LYS A 135 -30.44 18.92 -9.94
CA LYS A 135 -31.24 18.23 -10.96
C LYS A 135 -30.37 17.71 -12.11
N GLU A 136 -29.41 18.50 -12.55
CA GLU A 136 -28.47 18.11 -13.61
C GLU A 136 -27.56 16.98 -13.13
N LEU A 137 -26.98 17.09 -11.93
CA LEU A 137 -26.17 16.03 -11.32
C LEU A 137 -26.94 14.71 -11.22
N ASN A 138 -28.19 14.76 -10.75
CA ASN A 138 -29.03 13.58 -10.63
C ASN A 138 -29.26 12.93 -12.00
N ASN A 139 -29.59 13.72 -13.02
CA ASN A 139 -29.80 13.23 -14.38
C ASN A 139 -28.54 12.57 -14.97
N ILE A 140 -27.37 13.16 -14.77
CA ILE A 140 -26.09 12.57 -15.22
C ILE A 140 -25.84 11.24 -14.52
N ILE A 141 -26.04 11.17 -13.20
CA ILE A 141 -25.81 9.95 -12.43
C ILE A 141 -26.77 8.84 -12.87
N GLU A 142 -28.06 9.13 -13.01
CA GLU A 142 -29.07 8.16 -13.44
C GLU A 142 -28.76 7.61 -14.84
N THR A 143 -28.45 8.48 -15.79
CA THR A 143 -28.18 8.05 -17.18
C THR A 143 -26.86 7.31 -17.34
N ARG A 144 -25.90 7.46 -16.42
CA ARG A 144 -24.58 6.83 -16.54
C ARG A 144 -24.40 5.61 -15.64
N TRP A 145 -25.17 5.48 -14.57
CA TRP A 145 -24.97 4.43 -13.56
C TRP A 145 -24.82 3.02 -14.15
N ASP A 146 -25.68 2.67 -15.10
CA ASP A 146 -25.69 1.34 -15.71
C ASP A 146 -24.60 1.17 -16.78
N ARG A 147 -24.12 2.27 -17.37
CA ARG A 147 -23.03 2.26 -18.34
C ARG A 147 -21.65 2.03 -17.72
N TYR A 148 -21.53 2.13 -16.40
CA TYR A 148 -20.27 1.86 -15.70
C TYR A 148 -20.14 0.37 -15.36
N PRO A 149 -19.25 -0.37 -16.05
CA PRO A 149 -19.19 -1.83 -16.00
C PRO A 149 -18.61 -2.38 -14.67
N ALA A 150 -18.09 -1.53 -13.79
CA ALA A 150 -17.42 -1.98 -12.59
C ALA A 150 -17.68 -1.12 -11.35
N LYS A 151 -18.52 -1.64 -10.44
CA LYS A 151 -18.84 -1.04 -9.14
C LYS A 151 -18.09 -1.78 -8.04
N GLY A 152 -16.77 -1.63 -8.00
CA GLY A 152 -15.88 -2.32 -7.06
C GLY A 152 -14.88 -1.39 -6.41
N ILE A 153 -14.10 -1.94 -5.47
CA ILE A 153 -12.98 -1.24 -4.85
C ILE A 153 -11.71 -1.72 -5.55
N TYR A 154 -10.99 -0.80 -6.17
CA TYR A 154 -9.78 -1.08 -6.94
C TYR A 154 -8.53 -0.91 -6.10
N PHE A 155 -7.56 -1.80 -6.33
CA PHE A 155 -6.25 -1.78 -5.72
C PHE A 155 -5.18 -2.00 -6.79
N ALA A 156 -4.01 -1.42 -6.58
CA ALA A 156 -2.78 -1.75 -7.28
C ALA A 156 -1.88 -2.61 -6.39
N LEU A 157 -1.11 -3.52 -6.99
CA LEU A 157 -0.09 -4.31 -6.30
C LEU A 157 1.09 -3.44 -5.84
N ASP A 158 1.50 -2.48 -6.67
CA ASP A 158 2.64 -1.60 -6.42
C ASP A 158 2.18 -0.15 -6.16
N LYS A 159 2.66 0.43 -5.07
CA LYS A 159 2.40 1.83 -4.74
C LYS A 159 3.00 2.79 -5.76
N ASN A 160 4.15 2.45 -6.34
CA ASN A 160 4.81 3.28 -7.34
C ASN A 160 4.01 3.37 -8.63
N GLU A 161 3.26 2.32 -8.99
CA GLU A 161 2.34 2.35 -10.11
C GLU A 161 1.25 3.42 -9.88
N LEU A 162 0.63 3.46 -8.69
CA LEU A 162 -0.36 4.49 -8.37
C LEU A 162 0.20 5.92 -8.49
N LEU A 163 1.40 6.14 -7.97
CA LEU A 163 2.03 7.46 -7.95
C LEU A 163 2.43 7.95 -9.34
N ASN A 164 2.88 7.04 -10.21
CA ASN A 164 3.50 7.40 -11.48
C ASN A 164 2.60 7.17 -12.70
N GLN A 165 1.63 6.27 -12.62
CA GLN A 165 0.76 5.88 -13.74
C GLN A 165 -0.72 6.17 -13.47
N CYS A 166 -1.17 6.00 -12.22
CA CYS A 166 -2.61 6.12 -11.88
C CYS A 166 -2.92 7.30 -10.95
N GLY A 167 -2.18 8.40 -11.09
CA GLY A 167 -2.28 9.53 -10.16
C GLY A 167 -3.65 10.21 -10.11
N HIS A 168 -4.45 10.05 -11.16
CA HIS A 168 -5.78 10.67 -11.28
C HIS A 168 -6.73 10.29 -10.13
N TYR A 169 -6.58 9.11 -9.52
CA TYR A 169 -7.40 8.72 -8.37
C TYR A 169 -7.14 9.56 -7.11
N MET A 170 -5.91 10.06 -6.94
CA MET A 170 -5.52 10.90 -5.81
C MET A 170 -5.68 12.40 -6.13
N ILE A 171 -5.59 12.76 -7.40
CA ILE A 171 -5.71 14.15 -7.87
C ILE A 171 -7.18 14.56 -8.02
N TYR A 172 -8.01 13.70 -8.63
CA TYR A 172 -9.41 13.99 -8.97
C TYR A 172 -10.41 13.12 -8.22
N GLY A 173 -9.96 12.07 -7.53
CA GLY A 173 -10.85 11.11 -6.86
C GLY A 173 -11.33 10.00 -7.79
N SER A 174 -12.45 9.35 -7.44
CA SER A 174 -12.97 8.20 -8.20
C SER A 174 -13.25 8.55 -9.66
N GLU A 175 -13.05 7.59 -10.57
CA GLU A 175 -13.32 7.76 -11.99
C GLU A 175 -14.76 8.20 -12.29
N PHE A 176 -15.74 7.74 -11.49
CA PHE A 176 -17.14 8.18 -11.57
C PHE A 176 -17.28 9.69 -11.37
N VAL A 177 -16.76 10.20 -10.25
CA VAL A 177 -16.79 11.64 -9.92
C VAL A 177 -16.00 12.44 -10.96
N CYS A 178 -14.82 11.95 -11.34
CA CYS A 178 -13.96 12.58 -12.34
C CYS A 178 -14.68 12.70 -13.71
N GLY A 179 -15.35 11.65 -14.16
CA GLY A 179 -16.11 11.64 -15.41
C GLY A 179 -17.35 12.54 -15.38
N ILE A 180 -18.07 12.61 -14.24
CA ILE A 180 -19.17 13.56 -14.07
C ILE A 180 -18.64 15.00 -14.13
N ALA A 181 -17.55 15.29 -13.40
CA ALA A 181 -16.96 16.63 -13.40
C ALA A 181 -16.42 17.04 -14.77
N ALA A 182 -15.88 16.09 -15.55
CA ALA A 182 -15.46 16.36 -16.92
C ALA A 182 -16.64 16.73 -17.82
N GLN A 183 -17.77 16.02 -17.70
CA GLN A 183 -18.99 16.33 -18.45
C GLN A 183 -19.58 17.70 -18.09
N CYS A 184 -19.48 18.08 -16.81
CA CYS A 184 -19.93 19.40 -16.33
C CYS A 184 -18.86 20.50 -16.48
N PHE A 185 -17.76 20.24 -17.18
CA PHE A 185 -16.65 21.19 -17.37
C PHE A 185 -16.05 21.75 -16.07
N CYS A 186 -16.13 20.98 -14.97
CA CYS A 186 -15.67 21.38 -13.65
C CYS A 186 -14.61 20.44 -13.05
N GLN A 187 -14.03 19.54 -13.85
CA GLN A 187 -12.96 18.61 -13.42
C GLN A 187 -11.80 19.27 -12.65
N PRO A 188 -11.29 20.47 -13.02
CA PRO A 188 -10.23 21.13 -12.24
C PRO A 188 -10.63 21.45 -10.80
N LYS A 189 -11.94 21.62 -10.51
CA LYS A 189 -12.45 21.92 -9.15
C LYS A 189 -12.22 20.77 -8.18
N LEU A 190 -12.12 19.53 -8.67
CA LEU A 190 -11.83 18.36 -7.83
C LEU A 190 -10.47 18.46 -7.13
N LYS A 191 -9.50 19.19 -7.71
CA LYS A 191 -8.17 19.41 -7.10
C LYS A 191 -8.22 20.31 -5.86
N GLN A 192 -9.31 21.03 -5.63
CA GLN A 192 -9.44 22.05 -4.58
C GLN A 192 -9.96 21.47 -3.26
N ARG A 193 -10.54 20.25 -3.30
CA ARG A 193 -11.19 19.64 -2.14
C ARG A 193 -10.63 18.25 -1.85
N GLY A 194 -10.54 17.90 -0.58
CA GLY A 194 -10.00 16.63 -0.13
C GLY A 194 -8.49 16.52 -0.23
N ILE A 195 -7.97 15.38 0.23
CA ILE A 195 -6.55 15.14 0.46
C ILE A 195 -6.11 13.96 -0.42
N PRO A 196 -5.14 14.12 -1.33
CA PRO A 196 -4.51 12.99 -2.01
C PRO A 196 -4.06 11.94 -1.02
N THR A 197 -4.51 10.70 -1.21
CA THR A 197 -4.32 9.66 -0.20
C THR A 197 -4.07 8.30 -0.85
N ILE A 198 -3.09 7.59 -0.32
CA ILE A 198 -2.88 6.17 -0.58
C ILE A 198 -3.23 5.40 0.69
N ILE A 199 -4.07 4.38 0.53
CA ILE A 199 -4.42 3.46 1.61
C ILE A 199 -3.75 2.11 1.32
N SER A 200 -2.84 1.69 2.19
CA SER A 200 -2.30 0.34 2.20
C SER A 200 -3.25 -0.57 2.97
N ALA A 201 -3.71 -1.65 2.35
CA ALA A 201 -4.63 -2.59 2.96
C ALA A 201 -4.20 -4.04 2.79
N ASN A 202 -4.45 -4.85 3.81
CA ASN A 202 -4.39 -6.31 3.73
C ASN A 202 -5.73 -6.83 3.21
N VAL A 203 -5.87 -6.98 1.90
CA VAL A 203 -7.10 -7.48 1.26
C VAL A 203 -7.20 -8.99 1.49
N PRO A 204 -8.26 -9.53 2.12
CA PRO A 204 -8.41 -10.97 2.27
C PRO A 204 -8.40 -11.64 0.89
N THR A 205 -7.57 -12.67 0.72
CA THR A 205 -7.49 -13.36 -0.57
C THR A 205 -8.84 -13.92 -0.97
N ALA A 206 -9.67 -14.36 -0.01
CA ALA A 206 -11.03 -14.85 -0.24
C ALA A 206 -11.98 -13.82 -0.91
N LEU A 207 -11.64 -12.53 -0.94
CA LEU A 207 -12.40 -11.49 -1.67
C LEU A 207 -11.92 -11.28 -3.11
N ILE A 208 -10.83 -11.92 -3.50
CA ILE A 208 -10.21 -11.84 -4.83
C ILE A 208 -10.57 -13.12 -5.58
N SER A 209 -10.89 -13.03 -6.87
CA SER A 209 -11.21 -14.22 -7.68
C SER A 209 -9.98 -15.10 -7.92
N ASP A 210 -10.19 -16.39 -8.12
CA ASP A 210 -9.09 -17.32 -8.42
C ASP A 210 -8.39 -16.97 -9.72
N PHE A 211 -9.14 -16.52 -10.73
CA PHE A 211 -8.59 -15.99 -11.97
C PHE A 211 -7.57 -14.86 -11.70
N THR A 212 -7.93 -13.88 -10.88
CA THR A 212 -7.04 -12.75 -10.58
C THR A 212 -5.83 -13.18 -9.73
N ILE A 213 -5.98 -14.10 -8.78
CA ILE A 213 -4.82 -14.63 -8.05
C ILE A 213 -3.90 -15.42 -8.99
N GLN A 214 -4.45 -16.18 -9.94
CA GLN A 214 -3.64 -16.88 -10.93
C GLN A 214 -2.89 -15.88 -11.82
N GLU A 215 -3.56 -14.83 -12.32
CA GLU A 215 -2.89 -13.76 -13.06
C GLU A 215 -1.78 -13.08 -12.26
N LEU A 216 -1.97 -12.87 -10.95
CA LEU A 216 -0.93 -12.34 -10.07
C LEU A 216 0.29 -13.28 -10.03
N VAL A 217 0.07 -14.57 -9.82
CA VAL A 217 1.12 -15.60 -9.77
C VAL A 217 1.89 -15.62 -11.09
N ASP A 218 1.18 -15.72 -12.21
CA ASP A 218 1.77 -15.77 -13.55
C ASP A 218 2.55 -14.48 -13.85
N LYS A 219 1.98 -13.31 -13.50
CA LYS A 219 2.60 -12.02 -13.78
C LYS A 219 3.88 -11.84 -12.97
N VAL A 220 3.89 -12.13 -11.67
CA VAL A 220 5.11 -11.98 -10.85
C VAL A 220 6.19 -12.98 -11.25
N GLN A 221 5.82 -14.21 -11.66
CA GLN A 221 6.78 -15.21 -12.14
C GLN A 221 7.40 -14.85 -13.49
N THR A 222 6.63 -14.29 -14.42
CA THR A 222 7.07 -14.01 -15.79
C THR A 222 7.76 -12.63 -15.95
N HIS A 223 7.68 -11.76 -14.94
CA HIS A 223 8.20 -10.40 -15.03
C HIS A 223 9.73 -10.32 -14.84
N PHE A 224 10.53 -10.76 -15.84
CA PHE A 224 11.96 -10.45 -15.86
C PHE A 224 12.46 -9.96 -17.22
N TYR A 225 12.79 -8.66 -17.26
CA TYR A 225 13.97 -7.99 -17.84
C TYR A 225 13.60 -6.52 -18.18
N GLY A 226 13.98 -5.57 -17.31
CA GLY A 226 13.99 -4.12 -17.60
C GLY A 226 12.82 -3.26 -17.10
N ALA A 227 11.76 -3.84 -16.53
CA ALA A 227 10.65 -3.07 -15.96
C ALA A 227 11.05 -2.35 -14.64
N LYS A 228 10.35 -1.26 -14.29
CA LYS A 228 10.59 -0.47 -13.05
C LYS A 228 9.44 -0.54 -12.05
N THR A 229 8.30 -1.08 -12.46
CA THR A 229 7.06 -1.25 -11.71
C THR A 229 6.35 -2.49 -12.23
N VAL A 230 5.49 -3.11 -11.41
CA VAL A 230 4.55 -4.13 -11.90
C VAL A 230 3.19 -3.49 -12.04
N ASP A 231 2.70 -3.40 -13.28
CA ASP A 231 1.30 -3.06 -13.56
C ASP A 231 0.44 -4.22 -13.10
N PHE A 232 -0.23 -4.12 -11.96
CA PHE A 232 -1.21 -5.12 -11.56
C PHE A 232 -2.31 -4.49 -10.72
N GLY A 233 -3.39 -4.13 -11.40
CA GLY A 233 -4.64 -3.69 -10.79
C GLY A 233 -5.62 -4.85 -10.59
N PHE A 234 -6.29 -4.89 -9.44
CA PHE A 234 -7.43 -5.77 -9.22
C PHE A 234 -8.56 -5.06 -8.48
N ARG A 235 -9.74 -5.67 -8.49
CA ARG A 235 -10.91 -5.17 -7.76
C ARG A 235 -11.50 -6.22 -6.85
N ILE A 236 -12.10 -5.78 -5.75
CA ILE A 236 -13.03 -6.57 -4.97
C ILE A 236 -14.46 -6.02 -5.13
N THR A 237 -15.44 -6.91 -4.98
CA THR A 237 -16.88 -6.60 -5.15
C THR A 237 -17.62 -6.59 -3.82
N GLN A 238 -16.90 -6.57 -2.70
CA GLN A 238 -17.43 -6.41 -1.35
C GLN A 238 -16.73 -5.25 -0.61
N ASN A 239 -17.39 -4.67 0.39
CA ASN A 239 -16.76 -3.67 1.25
C ASN A 239 -15.56 -4.27 1.98
N LEU A 240 -14.50 -3.48 2.17
CA LEU A 240 -13.35 -3.86 2.97
C LEU A 240 -13.42 -3.16 4.33
N SER A 241 -13.51 -3.92 5.41
CA SER A 241 -13.57 -3.38 6.78
C SER A 241 -12.31 -2.56 7.13
N ALA A 242 -12.48 -1.50 7.92
CA ALA A 242 -11.40 -0.63 8.40
C ALA A 242 -10.26 -1.41 9.08
N LYS A 243 -10.54 -2.55 9.72
CA LYS A 243 -9.52 -3.41 10.34
C LYS A 243 -8.45 -3.94 9.37
N HIS A 244 -8.73 -3.91 8.07
CA HIS A 244 -7.81 -4.32 7.02
C HIS A 244 -6.94 -3.18 6.50
N ILE A 245 -7.24 -1.93 6.86
CA ILE A 245 -6.38 -0.78 6.59
C ILE A 245 -5.16 -0.87 7.49
N VAL A 246 -3.98 -0.76 6.90
CA VAL A 246 -2.70 -0.87 7.62
C VAL A 246 -1.98 0.45 7.69
N LYS A 247 -2.07 1.26 6.64
CA LYS A 247 -1.43 2.57 6.58
C LYS A 247 -2.25 3.51 5.70
N ILE A 248 -2.28 4.77 6.08
CA ILE A 248 -2.80 5.87 5.27
C ILE A 248 -1.65 6.84 5.07
N GLU A 249 -1.39 7.21 3.82
CA GLU A 249 -0.29 8.10 3.42
C GLU A 249 -0.83 9.23 2.54
N HIS A 250 -0.25 10.42 2.65
CA HIS A 250 -0.60 11.58 1.83
C HIS A 250 0.58 11.95 0.93
N PRO A 251 0.60 11.50 -0.34
CA PRO A 251 1.73 11.78 -1.21
C PRO A 251 1.81 13.25 -1.59
N HIS A 252 3.01 13.81 -1.45
CA HIS A 252 3.30 15.20 -1.83
C HIS A 252 3.41 15.37 -3.36
N LYS A 253 4.00 14.41 -4.06
CA LYS A 253 4.24 14.45 -5.52
C LYS A 253 3.54 13.28 -6.20
N ILE A 254 2.74 13.58 -7.21
CA ILE A 254 1.91 12.61 -7.95
C ILE A 254 1.98 12.94 -9.44
N ALA A 255 2.18 11.95 -10.32
CA ALA A 255 2.10 12.18 -11.76
C ALA A 255 0.63 12.32 -12.20
N ASP A 256 0.30 13.32 -13.02
CA ASP A 256 -1.07 13.58 -13.49
C ASP A 256 -1.29 13.00 -14.90
N PRO A 257 -1.80 11.76 -15.05
CA PRO A 257 -2.01 11.15 -16.36
C PRO A 257 -3.05 11.90 -17.21
N LEU A 258 -3.94 12.69 -16.59
CA LEU A 258 -4.93 13.52 -17.32
C LEU A 258 -4.34 14.86 -17.76
N ASN A 259 -3.09 15.15 -17.39
CA ASN A 259 -2.36 16.35 -17.77
C ASN A 259 -0.95 16.00 -18.27
N GLY A 260 -0.85 14.99 -19.14
CA GLY A 260 0.42 14.62 -19.80
C GLY A 260 1.51 14.12 -18.85
N TYR A 261 1.15 13.53 -17.71
CA TYR A 261 2.06 13.05 -16.67
C TYR A 261 2.89 14.15 -15.98
N LEU A 262 2.45 15.42 -16.06
CA LEU A 262 3.05 16.49 -15.29
C LEU A 262 2.91 16.22 -13.79
N SER A 263 3.94 16.59 -13.02
CA SER A 263 3.92 16.41 -11.57
C SER A 263 2.92 17.37 -10.91
N TYR A 264 1.93 16.82 -10.23
CA TYR A 264 1.07 17.52 -9.29
C TYR A 264 1.72 17.51 -7.90
N TYR A 265 1.84 18.69 -7.31
CA TYR A 265 2.36 18.88 -5.96
C TYR A 265 1.22 19.31 -5.03
N TYR A 266 0.93 18.48 -4.04
CA TYR A 266 -0.08 18.80 -3.04
C TYR A 266 0.53 19.57 -1.88
N SER A 267 -0.04 20.75 -1.58
CA SER A 267 0.20 21.49 -0.34
C SER A 267 -1.12 21.71 0.39
N GLU A 268 -1.10 21.63 1.71
CA GLU A 268 -2.25 21.92 2.58
C GLU A 268 -2.76 23.36 2.40
N GLU A 269 -1.88 24.28 1.97
CA GLU A 269 -2.20 25.68 1.65
C GLU A 269 -3.14 25.86 0.45
N ASN A 270 -3.30 24.84 -0.40
CA ASN A 270 -4.20 24.87 -1.56
C ASN A 270 -5.66 24.49 -1.24
N LYS A 271 -6.01 24.28 0.05
CA LYS A 271 -7.41 24.09 0.46
C LYS A 271 -8.14 25.42 0.30
N SER A 272 -9.21 25.47 -0.51
CA SER A 272 -10.12 26.61 -0.43
C SER A 272 -10.77 26.61 0.95
N ASN A 273 -10.75 27.75 1.65
CA ASN A 273 -11.38 27.93 2.97
C ASN A 273 -12.93 27.97 2.91
N ASP A 274 -13.53 27.33 1.91
CA ASP A 274 -14.93 27.50 1.48
C ASP A 274 -15.80 26.26 1.67
#